data_AF-X1S2R9-F1
#
_entry.id   AF-X1S2R9-F1
#
_cell.length_a   1.000
_cell.length_b   1.000
_cell.length_c   1.000
_cell.angle_alpha   90.00
_cell.angle_beta   90.00
_cell.angle_gamma   90.00
#
_symmetry.space_group_name_H-M   'P 1'
#
loop_
_entity.id
_entity.type
_entity.pdbx_description
1 polymer ?
#
loop_
_entity_poly.entity_id
_entity_poly.type
_entity_poly.pdbx_seq_one_letter_code
_entity_poly.pdbx_strand_id
1 'polypeptide(L)'
;MRRDTDLSEMMKKGEFRPIGDEDILKEIGLFIKNLDGIESTIVSDHILNLLEELEGTLPGDKKRLLAIIDRYFSLSEEERAVYRLGRRRGIYRKLDDLSDVGMYHRLKNIVEQYRAKDQGKMNRDLYRIMHNYI
;
A
#
# COMPACT_ATOMS: atom_id res chain seq x y z
N MET A 1 14.80 -2.86 10.04
CA MET A 1 15.98 -1.99 9.70
C MET A 1 17.16 -2.31 10.62
N ARG A 2 18.35 -2.56 10.04
CA ARG A 2 19.57 -2.81 10.80
C ARG A 2 19.88 -1.60 11.69
N ARG A 3 20.15 -1.83 12.98
CA ARG A 3 20.58 -0.78 13.90
C ARG A 3 21.95 -0.27 13.43
N ASP A 4 22.21 1.02 13.66
CA ASP A 4 23.49 1.69 13.41
C ASP A 4 23.85 1.94 11.94
N THR A 5 22.85 2.20 11.10
CA THR A 5 23.03 2.76 9.75
C THR A 5 22.74 4.27 9.75
N ASP A 6 23.33 5.01 8.82
CA ASP A 6 23.07 6.45 8.65
C ASP A 6 21.57 6.74 8.47
N LEU A 7 20.87 5.89 7.71
CA LEU A 7 19.42 6.00 7.52
C LEU A 7 18.64 5.80 8.84
N SER A 8 19.10 4.90 9.70
CA SER A 8 18.49 4.70 11.03
C SER A 8 18.66 5.93 11.92
N GLU A 9 19.82 6.58 11.87
CA GLU A 9 20.07 7.83 12.60
C GLU A 9 19.23 8.99 12.06
N MET A 10 19.15 9.15 10.74
CA MET A 10 18.29 10.15 10.10
C MET A 10 16.82 9.97 10.49
N MET A 11 16.34 8.72 10.57
CA MET A 11 15.00 8.41 11.06
C MET A 11 14.78 8.79 12.52
N LYS A 12 15.73 8.47 13.41
CA LYS A 12 15.66 8.84 14.84
C LYS A 12 15.63 10.35 15.03
N LYS A 13 16.40 11.09 14.22
CA LYS A 13 16.42 12.56 14.20
C LYS A 13 15.19 13.18 13.52
N GLY A 14 14.37 12.38 12.84
CA GLY A 14 13.22 12.85 12.08
C GLY A 14 13.57 13.55 10.76
N GLU A 15 14.83 13.48 10.33
CA GLU A 15 15.37 13.99 9.07
C GLU A 15 14.92 13.13 7.88
N PHE A 16 14.68 11.84 8.12
CA PHE A 16 14.05 10.94 7.15
C PHE A 16 12.72 10.42 7.70
N ARG A 17 11.66 10.57 6.91
CA ARG A 17 10.33 10.04 7.21
C ARG A 17 9.89 9.17 6.05
N PRO A 18 9.71 7.85 6.25
CA PRO A 18 9.12 6.99 5.25
C PRO A 18 7.76 7.54 4.81
N ILE A 19 7.52 7.49 3.50
CA ILE A 19 6.23 7.86 2.93
C ILE A 19 5.20 6.76 3.17
N GLY A 20 3.92 7.11 3.12
CA GLY A 20 2.81 6.18 3.36
C GLY A 20 2.49 5.31 2.15
N ASP A 21 1.74 4.23 2.39
CA ASP A 21 1.30 3.27 1.36
C ASP A 21 0.74 3.92 0.09
N GLU A 22 -0.06 4.97 0.24
CA GLU A 22 -0.69 5.64 -0.89
C GLU A 22 0.28 6.52 -1.68
N ASP A 23 1.26 7.12 -1.01
CA ASP A 23 2.26 7.95 -1.68
C ASP A 23 3.24 7.06 -2.45
N ILE A 24 3.63 5.91 -1.87
CA ILE A 24 4.39 4.87 -2.59
C ILE A 24 3.61 4.42 -3.83
N LEU A 25 2.30 4.18 -3.71
CA LEU A 25 1.49 3.73 -4.84
C LEU A 25 1.39 4.81 -5.94
N LYS A 26 1.31 6.09 -5.60
CA LYS A 26 1.38 7.19 -6.58
C LYS A 26 2.72 7.21 -7.31
N GLU A 27 3.83 7.03 -6.58
CA GLU A 27 5.17 6.96 -7.17
C GLU A 27 5.30 5.78 -8.12
N ILE A 28 4.80 4.61 -7.74
CA ILE A 28 4.76 3.42 -8.62
C ILE A 28 3.93 3.71 -9.87
N GLY A 29 2.76 4.35 -9.74
CA GLY A 29 1.94 4.73 -10.89
C GLY A 29 2.66 5.69 -11.83
N LEU A 30 3.36 6.68 -11.28
CA LEU A 30 4.20 7.60 -12.06
C LEU A 30 5.36 6.87 -12.74
N PHE A 31 6.03 5.95 -12.04
CA PHE A 31 7.11 5.14 -12.58
C PHE A 31 6.62 4.33 -13.79
N ILE A 32 5.56 3.53 -13.62
CA ILE A 32 4.97 2.71 -14.70
C ILE A 32 4.54 3.58 -15.87
N LYS A 33 3.92 4.74 -15.61
CA LYS A 33 3.48 5.68 -16.64
C LYS A 33 4.63 6.13 -17.55
N ASN A 34 5.83 6.31 -17.01
CA ASN A 34 7.00 6.79 -17.75
C ASN A 34 7.90 5.66 -18.31
N LEU A 35 7.57 4.39 -18.09
CA LEU A 35 8.29 3.27 -18.72
C LEU A 35 7.78 3.07 -20.15
N ASP A 36 8.52 3.59 -21.12
CA ASP A 36 8.22 3.49 -22.55
C ASP A 36 9.34 2.80 -23.32
N GLY A 37 8.98 2.03 -24.36
CA GLY A 37 9.95 1.37 -25.23
C GLY A 37 10.72 0.21 -24.60
N ILE A 38 10.23 -0.38 -23.51
CA ILE A 38 10.85 -1.52 -22.84
C ILE A 38 9.98 -2.77 -22.89
N GLU A 39 10.65 -3.91 -22.83
CA GLU A 39 10.04 -5.25 -22.71
C GLU A 39 10.51 -5.84 -21.37
N SER A 40 9.70 -5.67 -20.34
CA SER A 40 10.06 -6.08 -18.97
C SER A 40 8.82 -6.43 -18.19
N THR A 41 9.00 -7.32 -17.20
CA THR A 41 7.92 -7.74 -16.30
C THR A 41 8.00 -6.98 -14.99
N ILE A 42 6.85 -6.45 -14.56
CA ILE A 42 6.66 -5.88 -13.22
C ILE A 42 6.11 -6.98 -12.33
N VAL A 43 6.72 -7.19 -11.17
CA VAL A 43 6.30 -8.18 -10.15
C VAL A 43 6.09 -7.46 -8.81
N SER A 44 4.98 -7.76 -8.14
CA SER A 44 4.56 -7.11 -6.88
C SER A 44 4.22 -8.12 -5.76
N ASP A 45 4.97 -9.21 -5.72
CA ASP A 45 4.73 -10.39 -4.87
C ASP A 45 5.07 -10.21 -3.37
N HIS A 46 5.67 -9.08 -2.98
CA HIS A 46 6.07 -8.83 -1.60
C HIS A 46 4.96 -8.17 -0.76
N ILE A 47 4.82 -8.58 0.50
CA ILE A 47 3.83 -8.04 1.46
C ILE A 47 3.96 -6.53 1.70
N LEU A 48 5.12 -5.94 1.38
CA LEU A 48 5.34 -4.49 1.48
C LEU A 48 4.59 -3.70 0.40
N ASN A 49 4.35 -4.30 -0.76
CA ASN A 49 3.55 -3.68 -1.80
C ASN A 49 2.08 -3.65 -1.39
N LEU A 50 1.44 -2.49 -1.62
CA LEU A 50 0.04 -2.30 -1.26
C LEU A 50 -0.88 -3.16 -2.14
N LEU A 51 -0.62 -3.15 -3.46
CA LEU A 51 -1.38 -3.93 -4.45
C LEU A 51 -0.51 -5.11 -4.90
N GLU A 52 -0.80 -6.30 -4.37
CA GLU A 52 -0.11 -7.53 -4.78
C GLU A 52 -0.39 -7.86 -6.25
N GLU A 53 -1.61 -7.55 -6.72
CA GLU A 53 -2.07 -7.81 -8.08
C GLU A 53 -1.45 -6.90 -9.15
N LEU A 54 -0.54 -6.00 -8.77
CA LEU A 54 0.17 -5.10 -9.68
C LEU A 54 1.33 -5.82 -10.39
N GLU A 55 1.01 -6.88 -11.13
CA GLU A 55 1.94 -7.71 -11.88
C GLU A 55 1.54 -7.79 -13.35
N GLY A 56 2.52 -7.72 -14.27
CA GLY A 56 2.27 -7.75 -15.71
C GLY A 56 3.51 -7.45 -16.58
N THR A 57 3.40 -7.69 -17.88
CA THR A 57 4.51 -7.50 -18.84
C THR A 57 4.29 -6.26 -19.72
N LEU A 58 5.28 -5.38 -19.74
CA LEU A 58 5.30 -4.19 -20.59
C LEU A 58 5.74 -4.56 -22.02
N PRO A 59 5.22 -3.86 -23.05
CA PRO A 59 4.23 -2.78 -22.97
C PRO A 59 2.77 -3.26 -22.87
N GLY A 60 2.50 -4.55 -23.09
CA GLY A 60 1.14 -5.09 -23.25
C GLY A 60 0.20 -4.83 -22.08
N ASP A 61 0.69 -4.96 -20.85
CA ASP A 61 -0.12 -4.79 -19.63
C ASP A 61 -0.11 -3.35 -19.08
N LYS A 62 0.63 -2.42 -19.67
CA LYS A 62 0.83 -1.06 -19.11
C LYS A 62 -0.49 -0.38 -18.74
N LYS A 63 -1.48 -0.44 -19.65
CA LYS A 63 -2.81 0.16 -19.42
C LYS A 63 -3.56 -0.53 -18.28
N ARG A 64 -3.48 -1.87 -18.18
CA ARG A 64 -4.13 -2.65 -17.12
C ARG A 64 -3.51 -2.34 -15.75
N LEU A 65 -2.18 -2.25 -15.67
CA LEU A 65 -1.47 -1.92 -14.44
C LEU A 65 -1.83 -0.52 -13.94
N LEU A 66 -1.87 0.48 -14.82
CA LEU A 66 -2.33 1.82 -14.46
C LEU A 66 -3.80 1.82 -14.02
N ALA A 67 -4.67 1.06 -14.71
CA ALA A 67 -6.08 0.96 -14.34
C ALA A 67 -6.31 0.33 -12.95
N ILE A 68 -5.46 -0.60 -12.51
CA ILE A 68 -5.50 -1.15 -11.15
C ILE A 68 -5.21 -0.04 -10.11
N ILE A 69 -4.21 0.80 -10.38
CA ILE A 69 -3.85 1.93 -9.51
C ILE A 69 -4.98 2.96 -9.48
N ASP A 70 -5.52 3.31 -10.65
CA ASP A 70 -6.67 4.24 -10.76
C ASP A 70 -7.89 3.70 -10.02
N ARG A 71 -8.16 2.40 -10.13
CA ARG A 71 -9.22 1.73 -9.38
C ARG A 71 -9.02 1.87 -7.87
N TYR A 72 -7.82 1.66 -7.35
CA TYR A 72 -7.55 1.89 -5.92
C TYR A 72 -7.86 3.35 -5.51
N PHE A 73 -7.44 4.34 -6.29
CA PHE A 73 -7.68 5.76 -5.96
C PHE A 73 -9.12 6.22 -6.20
N SER A 74 -9.92 5.46 -6.95
CA SER A 74 -11.36 5.68 -7.09
C SER A 74 -12.17 5.23 -5.86
N LEU A 75 -11.59 4.40 -4.98
CA LEU A 75 -12.21 4.00 -3.73
C LEU A 75 -12.34 5.19 -2.76
N SER A 76 -13.41 5.19 -1.96
CA SER A 76 -13.56 6.14 -0.87
C SER A 76 -12.41 6.04 0.13
N GLU A 77 -12.16 7.12 0.89
CA GLU A 77 -11.12 7.11 1.92
C GLU A 77 -11.32 5.99 2.96
N GLU A 78 -12.57 5.66 3.28
CA GLU A 78 -12.91 4.53 4.16
C GLU A 78 -12.52 3.19 3.55
N GLU A 79 -12.92 2.92 2.30
CA GLU A 79 -12.58 1.68 1.60
C GLU A 79 -11.06 1.52 1.47
N ARG A 80 -10.33 2.60 1.16
CA ARG A 80 -8.86 2.61 1.13
C ARG A 80 -8.24 2.33 2.49
N ALA A 81 -8.79 2.89 3.57
CA ALA A 81 -8.35 2.57 4.92
C ALA A 81 -8.60 1.08 5.25
N VAL A 82 -9.80 0.57 4.98
CA VAL A 82 -10.16 -0.84 5.18
C VAL A 82 -9.23 -1.76 4.39
N TYR A 83 -8.97 -1.43 3.12
CA TYR A 83 -8.07 -2.18 2.28
C TYR A 83 -6.64 -2.24 2.85
N ARG A 84 -6.06 -1.07 3.19
CA ARG A 84 -4.72 -1.01 3.80
C ARG A 84 -4.62 -1.83 5.07
N LEU A 85 -5.61 -1.72 5.97
CA LEU A 85 -5.64 -2.51 7.19
C LEU A 85 -5.69 -4.02 6.89
N GLY A 86 -6.57 -4.45 5.99
CA GLY A 86 -6.68 -5.84 5.56
C GLY A 86 -5.39 -6.35 4.93
N ARG A 87 -4.77 -5.56 4.04
CA ARG A 87 -3.49 -5.88 3.38
C ARG A 87 -2.37 -6.09 4.39
N ARG A 88 -2.16 -5.15 5.31
CA ARG A 88 -1.08 -5.25 6.32
C ARG A 88 -1.33 -6.35 7.34
N ARG A 89 -2.57 -6.81 7.50
CA ARG A 89 -2.92 -8.01 8.29
C ARG A 89 -2.86 -9.32 7.49
N GLY A 90 -2.50 -9.28 6.21
CA GLY A 90 -2.44 -10.47 5.34
C GLY A 90 -3.81 -11.03 4.93
N ILE A 91 -4.88 -10.26 5.13
CA ILE A 91 -6.27 -10.66 4.84
C ILE A 91 -6.61 -10.40 3.37
N TYR A 92 -6.19 -9.25 2.84
CA TYR A 92 -6.43 -8.87 1.45
C TYR A 92 -5.16 -8.96 0.61
N ARG A 93 -5.34 -9.42 -0.64
CA ARG A 93 -4.30 -9.50 -1.66
C ARG A 93 -4.65 -8.67 -2.90
N LYS A 94 -5.93 -8.58 -3.24
CA LYS A 94 -6.44 -7.83 -4.40
C LYS A 94 -7.65 -6.99 -4.02
N LEU A 95 -7.94 -5.95 -4.80
CA LEU A 95 -9.03 -5.01 -4.54
C LEU A 95 -10.40 -5.71 -4.51
N ASP A 96 -10.57 -6.78 -5.27
CA ASP A 96 -11.79 -7.60 -5.26
C ASP A 96 -12.09 -8.23 -3.89
N ASP A 97 -11.09 -8.39 -3.02
CA ASP A 97 -11.31 -8.97 -1.69
C ASP A 97 -12.14 -8.04 -0.77
N LEU A 98 -12.30 -6.76 -1.14
CA LEU A 98 -13.25 -5.84 -0.49
C LEU A 98 -14.71 -6.29 -0.65
N SER A 99 -15.01 -7.15 -1.63
CA SER A 99 -16.37 -7.68 -1.85
C SER A 99 -16.82 -8.68 -0.80
N ASP A 100 -15.92 -9.22 0.04
CA ASP A 100 -16.31 -9.98 1.24
C ASP A 100 -16.93 -9.03 2.27
N VAL A 101 -18.25 -8.87 2.18
CA VAL A 101 -19.06 -8.00 3.05
C VAL A 101 -18.82 -8.28 4.53
N GLY A 102 -18.68 -9.55 4.91
CA GLY A 102 -18.47 -9.94 6.31
C GLY A 102 -17.10 -9.48 6.83
N MET A 103 -16.05 -9.68 6.03
CA MET A 103 -14.70 -9.20 6.39
C MET A 103 -14.60 -7.69 6.31
N TYR A 104 -15.19 -7.06 5.29
CA TYR A 104 -15.23 -5.62 5.11
C TYR A 104 -15.81 -4.93 6.34
N HIS A 105 -16.98 -5.36 6.82
CA HIS A 105 -17.60 -4.76 8.01
C HIS A 105 -16.75 -4.94 9.28
N ARG A 106 -16.11 -6.10 9.46
CA ARG A 106 -15.21 -6.31 10.61
C ARG A 106 -14.02 -5.35 10.59
N LEU A 107 -13.38 -5.19 9.43
CA LEU A 107 -12.24 -4.28 9.28
C LEU A 107 -12.66 -2.82 9.36
N LYS A 108 -13.81 -2.46 8.77
CA LYS A 108 -14.40 -1.12 8.87
C LYS A 108 -14.61 -0.70 10.31
N ASN A 109 -15.20 -1.57 11.15
CA ASN A 109 -15.38 -1.26 12.57
C ASN A 109 -14.04 -0.98 13.28
N ILE A 110 -12.96 -1.67 12.91
CA ILE A 110 -11.62 -1.41 13.46
C ILE A 110 -11.09 -0.06 12.96
N VAL A 111 -11.26 0.26 11.68
CA VAL A 111 -10.89 1.58 11.11
C VAL A 111 -11.63 2.71 11.81
N GLU A 112 -12.93 2.56 12.07
CA GLU A 112 -13.74 3.53 12.81
C GLU A 112 -13.22 3.74 14.24
N GLN A 113 -12.85 2.66 14.93
CA GLN A 113 -12.22 2.76 16.26
C GLN A 113 -10.87 3.49 16.24
N TYR A 114 -10.09 3.34 15.16
CA TYR A 114 -8.88 4.13 14.97
C TYR A 114 -9.21 5.61 14.82
N ARG A 115 -10.15 5.94 13.91
CA ARG A 115 -10.58 7.32 13.63
C ARG A 115 -11.14 8.03 14.87
N ALA A 116 -11.90 7.31 15.70
CA ALA A 116 -12.48 7.85 16.94
C ALA A 116 -11.43 8.21 18.01
N LYS A 117 -10.25 7.57 17.98
CA LYS A 117 -9.18 7.80 18.96
C LYS A 117 -8.19 8.86 18.48
N ASP A 118 -7.68 8.67 17.27
CA ASP A 118 -6.68 9.55 16.62
C ASP A 118 -6.54 9.16 15.14
N GLN A 119 -6.81 10.10 14.24
CA GLN A 119 -6.72 9.92 12.79
C GLN A 119 -5.32 9.44 12.34
N GLY A 120 -4.25 9.82 13.04
CA GLY A 120 -2.88 9.42 12.70
C GLY A 120 -2.46 8.05 13.24
N LYS A 121 -3.20 7.49 14.20
CA LYS A 121 -2.79 6.26 14.91
C LYS A 121 -2.75 5.06 13.99
N MET A 122 -3.71 4.94 13.09
CA MET A 122 -3.76 3.84 12.12
C MET A 122 -2.49 3.81 11.26
N ASN A 123 -2.11 4.94 10.66
CA ASN A 123 -0.92 5.01 9.81
C ASN A 123 0.35 4.62 10.58
N ARG A 124 0.48 5.05 11.84
CA ARG A 124 1.63 4.67 12.69
C ARG A 124 1.65 3.18 13.02
N ASP A 125 0.49 2.58 13.30
CA ASP A 125 0.38 1.14 13.58
C ASP A 125 0.65 0.30 12.31
N LEU A 126 0.12 0.70 11.16
CA LEU A 126 0.39 0.05 9.86
C LEU A 126 1.88 0.11 9.54
N TYR A 127 2.51 1.27 9.72
CA TYR A 127 3.95 1.43 9.56
C TYR A 127 4.74 0.47 10.46
N ARG A 128 4.34 0.31 11.72
CA ARG A 128 4.98 -0.63 12.65
C ARG A 128 4.82 -2.09 12.20
N ILE A 129 3.65 -2.46 11.66
CA ILE A 129 3.43 -3.80 11.10
C ILE A 129 4.37 -4.05 9.92
N MET A 130 4.49 -3.08 8.99
CA MET A 130 5.39 -3.18 7.85
C MET A 130 6.85 -3.33 8.26
N HIS A 131 7.27 -2.64 9.34
CA HIS A 131 8.64 -2.72 9.83
C HIS A 131 9.05 -4.13 10.27
N ASN A 132 8.11 -5.01 10.64
CA ASN A 132 8.42 -6.39 11.00
C ASN A 132 8.84 -7.24 9.79
N TYR A 133 8.64 -6.75 8.56
CA TYR A 133 9.04 -7.40 7.32
C TYR A 133 10.32 -6.81 6.69
N ILE A 134 11.01 -5.89 7.39
CA ILE A 134 12.21 -5.15 6.92
C ILE A 134 13.38 -5.29 7.91
#